data_AF-A0A2T3JNJ3-F1
#
_entry.id   AF-A0A2T3JNJ3-F1
#
_cell.length_a   1.000
_cell.length_b   1.000
_cell.length_c   1.000
_cell.angle_alpha   90.00
_cell.angle_beta   90.00
_cell.angle_gamma   90.00
#
_symmetry.space_group_name_H-M   'P 1'
#
loop_
_entity.id
_entity.type
_entity.pdbx_description
1 polymer ?
#
loop_
_entity_poly.entity_id
_entity_poly.type
_entity_poly.pdbx_seq_one_letter_code
_entity_poly.pdbx_strand_id
1 'polypeptide(L)' 'MEILEKAKTLFTQPLSLDGLRKLDRLERQAKGEERMYIGLLWDAAYAAVDPIVLQQARVEGLL' A
#
# COMPACT_ATOMS: atom_id res chain seq x y z
N MET A 1 9.60 12.34 -6.84
CA MET A 1 8.63 11.47 -6.16
C MET A 1 9.23 10.06 -6.03
N GLU A 2 10.31 9.93 -5.27
CA GLU A 2 11.03 8.65 -5.12
C GLU A 2 10.22 7.62 -4.31
N ILE A 3 9.43 8.07 -3.34
CA ILE A 3 8.63 7.21 -2.46
C ILE A 3 7.43 6.64 -3.23
N LEU A 4 6.83 7.46 -4.10
CA LEU A 4 5.75 7.00 -4.99
C LEU A 4 6.21 5.90 -5.94
N GLU A 5 7.40 6.05 -6.54
CA GLU A 5 7.95 5.00 -7.42
C GLU A 5 8.22 3.70 -6.65
N LYS A 6 8.74 3.79 -5.41
CA LYS A 6 8.86 2.61 -4.53
C LYS A 6 7.50 1.96 -4.26
N ALA A 7 6.47 2.75 -4.01
CA ALA A 7 5.12 2.22 -3.77
C ALA A 7 4.56 1.48 -4.99
N LYS A 8 4.76 2.01 -6.21
CA LYS A 8 4.31 1.36 -7.46
C LYS A 8 4.97 0.00 -7.69
N THR A 9 6.24 -0.17 -7.33
CA THR A 9 6.94 -1.46 -7.52
C THR A 9 6.36 -2.62 -6.70
N LEU A 10 5.56 -2.32 -5.65
CA LEU A 10 4.90 -3.33 -4.83
C LEU A 10 3.82 -4.11 -5.61
N PHE A 11 3.29 -3.55 -6.70
CA PHE A 11 2.16 -4.10 -7.46
C PHE A 11 2.57 -5.09 -8.57
N THR A 12 3.80 -5.58 -8.57
CA THR A 12 4.32 -6.52 -9.59
C THR A 12 3.94 -7.98 -9.35
N GLN A 13 3.34 -8.28 -8.19
CA GLN A 13 2.86 -9.59 -7.77
C GLN A 13 1.53 -9.40 -7.00
N PRO A 14 0.74 -10.47 -6.77
CA PRO A 14 -0.36 -10.40 -5.81
C PRO A 14 0.12 -9.77 -4.51
N LEU A 15 -0.57 -8.74 -4.05
CA LEU A 15 -0.05 -7.88 -3.00
C LEU A 15 -0.15 -8.64 -1.67
N SER A 16 1.00 -8.95 -1.07
CA SER A 16 1.08 -9.65 0.20
C SER A 16 0.85 -8.70 1.38
N LEU A 17 0.65 -9.25 2.57
CA LEU A 17 0.56 -8.47 3.81
C LEU A 17 1.79 -7.59 4.04
N ASP A 18 2.99 -8.11 3.72
CA ASP A 18 4.22 -7.32 3.79
C ASP A 18 4.27 -6.21 2.74
N GLY A 19 3.61 -6.40 1.58
CA GLY A 19 3.39 -5.35 0.59
C GLY A 19 2.54 -4.22 1.16
N LEU A 20 1.43 -4.54 1.84
CA LEU A 20 0.56 -3.56 2.50
C LEU A 20 1.28 -2.79 3.61
N ARG A 21 2.06 -3.47 4.45
CA ARG A 21 2.88 -2.82 5.49
C ARG A 21 3.92 -1.87 4.89
N LYS A 22 4.52 -2.26 3.76
CA LYS A 22 5.47 -1.39 3.04
C LYS A 22 4.77 -0.18 2.45
N LEU A 23 3.58 -0.35 1.89
CA LEU A 23 2.76 0.74 1.36
C LEU A 23 2.41 1.77 2.45
N ASP A 24 1.92 1.32 3.62
CA ASP A 24 1.63 2.18 4.78
C ASP A 24 2.88 2.97 5.24
N ARG A 25 4.04 2.31 5.35
CA ARG A 25 5.30 2.99 5.70
C ARG A 25 5.69 4.05 4.69
N LEU A 26 5.56 3.76 3.39
CA LEU A 26 5.88 4.70 2.32
C LEU A 26 4.92 5.89 2.36
N GLU A 27 3.62 5.66 2.56
CA GLU A 27 2.65 6.74 2.69
C GLU A 27 2.97 7.67 3.87
N ARG A 28 3.30 7.12 5.04
CA ARG A 28 3.68 7.89 6.23
C ARG A 28 4.98 8.68 6.04
N GLN A 29 5.88 8.19 5.20
CA GLN A 29 7.15 8.87 4.87
C GLN A 29 6.97 9.98 3.84
N ALA A 30 5.99 9.84 2.94
CA ALA A 30 5.68 10.84 1.94
C ALA A 30 5.03 12.09 2.52
N LYS A 31 5.14 13.20 1.79
CA LYS A 31 4.54 14.50 2.16
C LYS A 31 3.92 15.18 0.95
N GLY A 32 2.95 16.05 1.19
CA GLY A 32 2.29 16.82 0.14
C GLY A 32 1.63 15.93 -0.92
N GLU A 33 1.80 16.30 -2.19
CA GLU A 33 1.24 15.60 -3.34
C GLU A 33 1.71 14.14 -3.45
N GLU A 34 2.96 13.87 -3.07
CA GLU A 34 3.49 12.51 -3.13
C GLU A 34 2.73 11.56 -2.20
N ARG A 35 2.36 12.03 -1.01
CA ARG A 35 1.52 11.26 -0.08
C ARG A 35 0.12 11.04 -0.66
N MET A 36 -0.46 12.07 -1.27
CA MET A 36 -1.77 11.98 -1.91
C MET A 36 -1.77 10.91 -3.01
N TYR A 37 -0.74 10.89 -3.87
CA TYR A 37 -0.63 9.87 -4.93
C TYR A 37 -0.43 8.46 -4.38
N ILE A 38 0.30 8.28 -3.28
CA ILE A 38 0.40 6.97 -2.61
C ILE A 38 -0.94 6.57 -2.01
N GLY A 39 -1.71 7.52 -1.47
CA GLY A 39 -3.07 7.28 -1.00
C GLY A 39 -3.97 6.63 -2.05
N LEU A 40 -3.87 7.07 -3.32
CA LEU A 40 -4.62 6.50 -4.44
C LEU A 40 -4.21 5.05 -4.78
N LEU A 41 -3.01 4.62 -4.39
CA LEU A 41 -2.58 3.24 -4.60
C LEU A 41 -3.28 2.25 -3.66
N TRP A 42 -3.89 2.72 -2.57
CA TRP A 42 -4.66 1.84 -1.69
C TRP A 42 -5.87 1.23 -2.40
N ASP A 43 -6.55 1.97 -3.28
CA ASP A 43 -7.66 1.43 -4.07
C ASP A 43 -7.21 0.27 -4.96
N ALA A 44 -6.05 0.42 -5.61
CA ALA A 44 -5.42 -0.64 -6.37
C ALA A 44 -4.98 -1.81 -5.48
N ALA A 45 -4.51 -1.52 -4.25
CA ALA A 45 -4.12 -2.54 -3.28
C ALA A 45 -5.33 -3.38 -2.87
N TYR A 46 -6.45 -2.75 -2.52
CA TYR A 46 -7.68 -3.46 -2.20
C TYR A 46 -8.15 -4.40 -3.31
N ALA A 47 -8.01 -4.00 -4.57
CA ALA A 47 -8.39 -4.82 -5.71
C ALA A 47 -7.42 -6.00 -5.99
N ALA A 48 -6.16 -5.90 -5.54
CA ALA A 48 -5.09 -6.84 -5.86
C ALA A 48 -4.72 -7.80 -4.70
N VAL A 49 -5.36 -7.67 -3.54
CA VAL A 49 -5.08 -8.45 -2.32
C VAL A 49 -6.11 -9.56 -2.14
N ASP A 50 -5.65 -10.75 -1.73
CA ASP A 50 -6.53 -11.86 -1.35
C ASP A 50 -7.39 -11.53 -0.11
N PRO A 51 -8.66 -11.94 -0.04
CA PRO A 51 -9.52 -11.71 1.14
C PRO A 51 -8.90 -12.10 2.48
N ILE A 52 -8.08 -13.16 2.53
CA ILE A 52 -7.39 -13.59 3.76
C ILE A 52 -6.37 -12.53 4.21
N VAL A 53 -5.64 -11.95 3.27
CA VAL A 53 -4.65 -10.91 3.53
C VAL A 53 -5.34 -9.60 3.93
N LEU A 54 -6.48 -9.26 3.32
CA LEU A 54 -7.30 -8.11 3.74
C LEU A 54 -7.76 -8.25 5.19
N GLN A 55 -8.21 -9.45 5.59
CA GLN A 55 -8.62 -9.69 6.97
C GLN A 55 -7.45 -9.52 7.95
N GLN A 56 -6.25 -10.00 7.59
CA GLN A 56 -5.05 -9.80 8.41
C GLN A 56 -4.68 -8.31 8.52
N ALA A 57 -4.73 -7.57 7.42
CA ALA A 57 -4.41 -6.15 7.39
C ALA A 57 -5.38 -5.30 8.24
N ARG A 58 -6.68 -5.65 8.29
CA ARG A 58 -7.66 -5.04 9.21
C ARG A 58 -7.32 -5.28 10.67
N VAL A 59 -6.91 -6.50 11.03
CA VAL A 59 -6.49 -6.83 12.41
C VAL A 59 -5.26 -6.00 12.82
N GLU A 60 -4.40 -5.66 11.87
CA GLU A 60 -3.21 -4.81 12.10
C GLU A 60 -3.51 -3.30 12.09
N GLY A 61 -4.73 -2.89 11.78
CA GLY A 61 -5.09 -1.47 11.65
C GLY A 61 -4.42 -0.78 10.45
N LEU A 62 -4.09 -1.54 9.40
CA LEU A 62 -3.58 -1.02 8.13
C LEU A 62 -4.72 -0.52 7.22
N LEU A 63 -5.96 -0.92 7.51
CA LEU A 63 -7.17 -0.67 6.72
C LEU A 63 -8.29 -0.13 7.63
#